data_AF-A0A753XPQ6-F1
#
_entry.id   AF-A0A753XPQ6-F1
#
_cell.length_a   1.000
_cell.length_b   1.000
_cell.length_c   1.000
_cell.angle_alpha   90.00
_cell.angle_beta   90.00
_cell.angle_gamma   90.00
#
_symmetry.space_group_name_H-M   'P 1'
#
loop_
_entity.id
_entity.type
_entity.pdbx_description
1 polymer ?
#
loop_
_entity_poly.entity_id
_entity_poly.type
_entity_poly.pdbx_seq_one_letter_code
_entity_poly.pdbx_strand_id
1 'polypeptide(L)' 'MRPAGRSANQVRPVTLTRNYTKHAEGSVLVEFGDTKVLCTASIEEGVPRFLKGQGQG' A
#
# COMPACT_ATOMS: atom_id res chain seq x y z
N MET A 1 -7.20 29.60 3.46
CA MET A 1 -7.43 28.54 2.44
C MET A 1 -6.16 27.73 2.31
N ARG A 2 -6.19 26.38 2.25
CA ARG A 2 -4.96 25.59 2.11
C ARG A 2 -4.39 25.74 0.68
N PRO A 3 -3.08 25.57 0.48
CA PRO A 3 -2.50 25.45 -0.86
C PRO A 3 -3.26 24.37 -1.66
N ALA A 4 -3.51 24.65 -2.94
CA ALA A 4 -4.38 23.88 -3.85
C ALA A 4 -5.90 23.96 -3.57
N GLY A 5 -6.38 25.01 -2.89
CA GLY A 5 -7.82 25.33 -2.82
C GLY A 5 -8.66 24.42 -1.93
N ARG A 6 -8.03 23.56 -1.11
CA ARG A 6 -8.73 22.61 -0.24
C ARG A 6 -9.23 23.24 1.06
N SER A 7 -10.35 22.72 1.58
CA SER A 7 -10.82 23.04 2.92
C SER A 7 -9.87 22.47 4.00
N ALA A 8 -10.00 22.95 5.24
CA ALA A 8 -9.13 22.51 6.35
C ALA A 8 -9.19 20.98 6.58
N ASN A 9 -10.38 20.39 6.38
CA ASN A 9 -10.67 18.98 6.65
C ASN A 9 -10.69 18.12 5.36
N GLN A 10 -10.42 18.70 4.20
CA GLN A 10 -10.44 17.99 2.93
C GLN A 10 -9.06 17.37 2.64
N VAL A 11 -9.02 16.05 2.49
CA VAL A 11 -7.81 15.30 2.07
C VAL A 11 -7.43 15.62 0.62
N ARG A 12 -6.19 15.29 0.23
CA ARG A 12 -5.79 15.34 -1.20
C ARG A 12 -6.58 14.28 -1.99
N PRO A 13 -6.76 14.43 -3.32
CA PRO A 13 -7.31 13.37 -4.15
C PRO A 13 -6.55 12.06 -3.96
N VAL A 14 -7.27 10.95 -3.89
CA VAL A 14 -6.70 9.61 -3.68
C VAL A 14 -7.05 8.71 -4.85
N THR A 15 -6.04 8.12 -5.49
CA THR A 15 -6.22 7.13 -6.56
C THR A 15 -5.51 5.83 -6.18
N LEU A 16 -6.18 4.71 -6.44
CA LEU A 16 -5.68 3.35 -6.16
C LEU A 16 -5.67 2.57 -7.47
N THR A 17 -4.50 2.46 -8.10
CA THR A 17 -4.34 1.67 -9.33
C THR A 17 -3.85 0.27 -8.97
N ARG A 18 -4.74 -0.72 -9.03
CA ARG A 18 -4.45 -2.13 -8.70
C ARG A 18 -3.76 -2.84 -9.87
N ASN A 19 -3.12 -3.97 -9.57
CA ASN A 19 -2.36 -4.78 -10.53
C ASN A 19 -1.31 -3.96 -11.28
N TYR A 20 -0.62 -3.05 -10.57
CA TYR A 20 0.28 -2.07 -11.19
C TYR A 20 1.56 -2.72 -11.75
N THR A 21 2.17 -3.61 -10.98
CA THR A 21 3.28 -4.46 -11.40
C THR A 21 2.81 -5.87 -11.68
N LYS A 22 3.51 -6.57 -12.58
CA LYS A 22 3.12 -7.89 -13.09
C LYS A 22 3.50 -9.07 -12.18
N HIS A 23 4.51 -8.89 -11.34
CA HIS A 23 5.19 -10.02 -10.68
C HIS A 23 4.75 -10.26 -9.24
N ALA A 24 4.24 -9.24 -8.55
CA ALA A 24 3.77 -9.41 -7.18
C ALA A 24 2.31 -9.90 -7.18
N GLU A 25 1.99 -10.81 -6.26
CA GLU A 25 0.62 -11.31 -6.03
C GLU A 25 -0.33 -10.16 -5.68
N GLY A 26 0.16 -9.18 -4.91
CA GLY A 26 -0.51 -7.91 -4.67
C GLY A 26 0.33 -6.74 -5.14
N SER A 27 -0.22 -5.88 -6.01
CA SER A 27 0.47 -4.68 -6.47
C SER A 27 -0.47 -3.50 -6.65
N VAL A 28 -0.15 -2.36 -6.03
CA VAL A 28 -0.94 -1.13 -6.10
C VAL A 28 -0.03 0.10 -6.19
N LEU A 29 -0.31 0.99 -7.13
CA LEU A 29 0.19 2.37 -7.09
C LEU A 29 -0.84 3.24 -6.36
N VAL A 30 -0.43 3.81 -5.23
CA VAL A 30 -1.26 4.71 -4.41
C VAL A 30 -0.81 6.15 -4.65
N GLU A 31 -1.76 7.02 -4.99
CA GLU A 31 -1.49 8.43 -5.27
C GLU A 31 -2.29 9.31 -4.29
N PHE A 32 -1.62 10.25 -3.63
CA PHE A 32 -2.21 11.24 -2.71
C PHE A 32 -1.91 12.65 -3.23
N GLY A 33 -2.65 13.09 -4.24
CA GLY A 33 -2.22 14.22 -5.08
C GLY A 33 -0.90 13.87 -5.78
N ASP A 34 0.11 14.73 -5.64
CA ASP A 34 1.40 14.53 -6.32
C ASP A 34 2.30 13.47 -5.65
N THR A 35 1.98 13.03 -4.44
CA THR A 35 2.72 11.95 -3.77
C THR A 35 2.31 10.59 -4.32
N LYS A 36 3.27 9.81 -4.81
CA LYS A 36 3.04 8.46 -5.35
C LYS A 36 3.86 7.43 -4.59
N VAL A 37 3.23 6.32 -4.22
CA VAL A 37 3.85 5.20 -3.51
C VAL A 37 3.48 3.90 -4.21
N LEU A 38 4.50 3.11 -4.57
CA LEU A 38 4.30 1.75 -5.05
C LEU A 38 4.30 0.78 -3.86
N CYS A 39 3.19 0.06 -3.68
CA CYS A 39 3.07 -0.97 -2.68
C CYS A 39 3.01 -2.35 -3.36
N THR A 40 3.95 -3.22 -3.03
CA THR A 40 3.97 -4.62 -3.46
C THR A 40 3.86 -5.53 -2.24
N ALA A 41 3.01 -6.54 -2.33
CA ALA A 41 2.86 -7.59 -1.34
C ALA A 41 3.17 -8.94 -2.02
N SER A 42 3.97 -9.76 -1.33
CA SER A 42 4.36 -11.09 -1.78
C SER A 42 4.04 -12.13 -0.73
N ILE A 43 3.81 -13.36 -1.18
CA ILE A 43 3.55 -14.50 -0.30
C ILE A 43 4.84 -15.29 -0.15
N GLU A 44 5.26 -15.49 1.09
CA GLU A 44 6.36 -16.41 1.42
C GLU A 44 5.79 -17.54 2.27
N GLU A 45 6.07 -18.79 1.87
CA GLU A 45 5.62 -19.95 2.64
C GLU A 45 6.39 -20.06 3.96
N GLY A 46 5.63 -20.24 5.05
CA GLY A 46 6.18 -20.46 6.38
C GLY A 46 5.98 -19.26 7.31
N VAL A 47 6.65 -19.33 8.46
CA VAL A 47 6.52 -18.35 9.54
C VAL A 47 7.92 -17.93 9.99
N PRO A 48 8.07 -16.73 10.59
CA PRO A 48 9.31 -16.32 11.22
C PRO A 48 9.87 -17.41 12.15
N ARG A 49 11.20 -17.57 12.17
CA ARG A 49 11.87 -18.68 12.86
C ARG A 49 11.44 -18.85 14.33
N PHE A 50 11.19 -17.75 15.04
CA PHE A 50 10.79 -17.77 16.44
C PHE A 50 9.35 -18.31 16.65
N LEU A 51 8.51 -18.36 15.61
CA LEU A 51 7.14 -18.92 15.66
C LEU A 51 7.07 -20.37 15.18
N LYS A 52 8.15 -20.92 14.62
CA LYS A 52 8.17 -22.28 14.07
C LYS A 52 7.86 -23.31 15.16
N GLY A 53 6.84 -24.14 14.93
CA GLY A 53 6.41 -25.19 15.86
C GLY A 53 5.51 -24.72 17.00
N GLN A 54 5.20 -23.41 17.09
CA GLN A 54 4.28 -22.89 18.11
C GLN A 54 2.80 -22.94 17.68
N GLY A 55 2.52 -23.37 16.44
CA GLY A 55 1.15 -23.33 15.89
C GLY A 55 0.62 -21.90 15.71
N GLN A 56 1.51 -20.90 15.66
CA GLN A 56 1.18 -19.50 15.49
C GLN A 56 1.73 -19.03 14.14
N GLY A 57 0.86 -18.47 13.31
CA GLY A 57 1.17 -17.95 11.97
C GLY A 57 0.11 -18.30 10.95
#